data_AF-A0ABD0MYP8-F1
#
_entry.id   AF-A0ABD0MYP8-F1
#
_cell.length_a   1.000
_cell.length_b   1.000
_cell.length_c   1.000
_cell.angle_alpha   90.00
_cell.angle_beta   90.00
_cell.angle_gamma   90.00
#
_symmetry.space_group_name_H-M   'P 1'
#
loop_
_entity.id
_entity.type
_entity.pdbx_description
1 polymer ?
#
loop_
_entity_poly.entity_id
_entity_poly.type
_entity_poly.pdbx_seq_one_letter_code
_entity_poly.pdbx_strand_id
1 'polypeptide(L)'
;SDFRAALILLPHIFKEKAESLITLGECDADNPYPIIQLVETDWKMAFSKRVQVLVKADGVEVCRGIGVEEGILAAFSAYYVFNLAYPPYMKNTLTFLQHAIAKITEVGGKPLPITVTR
;
A
#
# COMPACT_ATOMS: atom_id res chain seq x y z
N SER A 1 17.24 -8.89 -4.27
CA SER A 1 16.25 -9.87 -3.77
C SER A 1 15.63 -9.46 -2.44
N ASP A 2 16.30 -8.65 -1.59
CA ASP A 2 15.93 -8.57 -0.16
C ASP A 2 15.03 -7.38 0.21
N PHE A 3 15.08 -6.31 -0.58
CA PHE A 3 14.28 -5.10 -0.34
C PHE A 3 12.76 -5.34 -0.45
N ARG A 4 12.32 -6.18 -1.40
CA ARG A 4 10.90 -6.50 -1.61
C ARG A 4 10.29 -7.24 -0.41
N ALA A 5 11.03 -8.21 0.13
CA ALA A 5 10.62 -8.94 1.31
C ALA A 5 10.52 -8.00 2.53
N ALA A 6 11.47 -7.08 2.69
CA ALA A 6 11.43 -6.09 3.77
C ALA A 6 10.18 -5.19 3.70
N LEU A 7 9.80 -4.73 2.50
CA LEU A 7 8.59 -3.90 2.33
C LEU A 7 7.30 -4.65 2.66
N ILE A 8 7.19 -5.93 2.29
CA ILE A 8 6.02 -6.78 2.58
C ILE A 8 5.94 -7.13 4.08
N LEU A 9 7.09 -7.26 4.75
CA LEU A 9 7.16 -7.56 6.17
C LEU A 9 6.96 -6.32 7.06
N LEU A 10 7.01 -5.11 6.49
CA LEU A 10 6.88 -3.87 7.24
C LEU A 10 5.63 -3.80 8.13
N PRO A 11 4.42 -4.18 7.67
CA PRO A 11 3.23 -4.20 8.52
C PRO A 11 3.39 -5.16 9.70
N HIS A 12 4.01 -6.31 9.49
CA HIS A 12 4.24 -7.30 10.55
C HIS A 12 5.17 -6.77 11.64
N ILE A 13 6.19 -5.99 11.28
CA ILE A 13 7.10 -5.33 12.24
C ILE A 13 6.31 -4.40 13.17
N PHE A 14 5.33 -3.68 12.63
CA PHE A 14 4.47 -2.78 13.39
C PHE A 14 3.26 -3.46 14.05
N LYS A 15 3.13 -4.80 13.94
CA LYS A 15 1.96 -5.57 14.39
C LYS A 15 0.65 -5.13 13.71
N GLU A 16 0.77 -4.66 12.47
CA GLU A 16 -0.33 -4.28 11.58
C GLU A 16 -0.69 -5.44 10.63
N LYS A 17 -1.89 -5.41 10.07
CA LYS A 17 -2.40 -6.49 9.22
C LYS A 17 -1.92 -6.32 7.78
N ALA A 18 -0.93 -7.09 7.37
CA ALA A 18 -0.39 -7.02 6.01
C ALA A 18 -1.43 -7.35 4.93
N GLU A 19 -2.39 -8.24 5.22
CA GLU A 19 -3.54 -8.53 4.34
C GLU A 19 -4.40 -7.30 4.03
N SER A 20 -4.29 -6.23 4.82
CA SER A 20 -5.00 -4.97 4.57
C SER A 20 -4.29 -4.05 3.58
N LEU A 21 -3.04 -4.37 3.21
CA LEU A 21 -2.28 -3.64 2.18
C LEU A 21 -2.09 -4.48 0.92
N ILE A 22 -1.83 -5.78 1.06
CA ILE A 22 -1.54 -6.68 -0.07
C ILE A 22 -2.45 -7.90 0.00
N THR A 23 -3.15 -8.19 -1.09
CA THR A 23 -3.97 -9.38 -1.28
C THR A 23 -3.45 -10.22 -2.45
N LEU A 24 -3.71 -11.53 -2.42
CA LEU A 24 -3.39 -12.47 -3.49
C LEU A 24 -4.66 -12.85 -4.24
N GLY A 25 -4.55 -13.05 -5.56
CA GLY A 25 -5.68 -13.47 -6.40
C GLY A 25 -6.75 -12.41 -6.55
N GLU A 26 -7.98 -12.81 -6.86
CA GLU A 26 -9.13 -11.90 -6.96
C GLU A 26 -9.60 -11.43 -5.58
N CYS A 27 -9.78 -10.12 -5.44
CA CYS A 27 -10.25 -9.50 -4.22
C CYS A 27 -11.38 -8.52 -4.56
N ASP A 28 -12.60 -8.90 -4.17
CA ASP A 28 -13.83 -8.08 -4.19
C ASP A 28 -14.10 -7.46 -2.82
N ALA A 29 -13.04 -7.15 -2.06
CA ALA A 29 -13.24 -6.46 -0.80
C ALA A 29 -13.67 -5.02 -1.07
N ASP A 30 -14.82 -4.62 -0.52
CA ASP A 30 -15.23 -3.23 -0.33
C ASP A 30 -14.24 -2.52 0.62
N ASN A 31 -13.01 -2.30 0.13
CA ASN A 31 -12.00 -1.55 0.83
C ASN A 31 -11.90 -0.15 0.22
N PRO A 32 -12.29 0.91 0.97
CA PRO A 32 -12.20 2.28 0.48
C PRO A 32 -10.74 2.77 0.38
N TYR A 33 -9.78 2.04 0.94
CA TYR A 33 -8.39 2.42 0.97
C TYR A 33 -7.57 1.76 -0.16
N PRO A 34 -6.47 2.41 -0.60
CA PRO A 34 -5.55 1.81 -1.56
C PRO A 34 -5.02 0.46 -1.09
N ILE A 35 -5.27 -0.58 -1.88
CA ILE A 35 -4.77 -1.93 -1.71
C ILE A 35 -4.02 -2.41 -2.96
N ILE A 36 -3.10 -3.34 -2.74
CA ILE A 36 -2.30 -3.97 -3.78
C ILE A 36 -2.81 -5.39 -3.95
N GLN A 37 -3.39 -5.66 -5.10
CA GLN A 37 -3.80 -6.99 -5.48
C GLN A 37 -2.73 -7.60 -6.38
N LEU A 38 -2.15 -8.70 -5.93
CA LEU A 38 -1.24 -9.49 -6.74
C LEU A 38 -2.06 -10.49 -7.56
N VAL A 39 -1.82 -10.56 -8.86
CA VAL A 39 -2.55 -11.50 -9.74
C VAL A 39 -2.22 -12.96 -9.39
N GLU A 40 -1.03 -13.21 -8.85
CA GLU A 40 -0.62 -14.54 -8.38
C GLU A 40 -1.37 -14.96 -7.11
N THR A 41 -1.58 -16.27 -6.95
CA THR A 41 -2.25 -16.86 -5.79
C THR A 41 -1.27 -17.45 -4.76
N ASP A 42 0.04 -17.41 -5.02
CA ASP A 42 1.08 -17.96 -4.14
C ASP A 42 2.11 -16.89 -3.74
N TRP A 43 2.24 -16.67 -2.43
CA TRP A 43 3.24 -15.78 -1.85
C TRP A 43 4.67 -16.13 -2.28
N LYS A 44 5.03 -17.41 -2.40
CA LYS A 44 6.37 -17.82 -2.86
C LYS A 44 6.66 -17.28 -4.27
N MET A 45 5.65 -17.25 -5.13
CA MET A 45 5.77 -16.68 -6.47
C MET A 45 5.81 -15.15 -6.44
N ALA A 46 5.01 -14.52 -5.57
CA ALA A 46 5.05 -13.07 -5.33
C ALA A 46 6.43 -12.55 -4.87
N PHE A 47 7.17 -13.33 -4.08
CA PHE A 47 8.51 -12.95 -3.62
C PHE A 47 9.64 -13.23 -4.64
N SER A 48 9.45 -14.22 -5.52
CA SER A 48 10.51 -14.72 -6.41
C SER A 48 10.48 -14.10 -7.80
N LYS A 49 9.30 -13.73 -8.32
CA LYS A 49 9.13 -13.22 -9.68
C LYS A 49 8.68 -11.75 -9.71
N ARG A 50 8.83 -11.11 -10.87
CA ARG A 50 8.14 -9.86 -11.18
C ARG A 50 6.70 -10.20 -11.52
N VAL A 51 5.82 -10.08 -10.55
CA VAL A 51 4.39 -10.42 -10.66
C VAL A 51 3.58 -9.22 -11.10
N GLN A 52 2.51 -9.45 -11.85
CA GLN A 52 1.57 -8.38 -12.18
C GLN A 52 0.86 -7.92 -10.90
N VAL A 53 0.80 -6.61 -10.71
CA VAL A 53 0.11 -6.00 -9.56
C VAL A 53 -0.96 -5.04 -10.06
N LEU A 54 -2.08 -5.02 -9.35
CA LEU A 54 -3.17 -4.07 -9.52
C LEU A 54 -3.25 -3.26 -8.23
N VAL A 55 -3.33 -1.94 -8.35
CA VAL A 55 -3.67 -1.07 -7.22
C VAL A 55 -5.13 -0.71 -7.37
N LYS A 56 -5.90 -0.99 -6.32
CA LYS A 56 -7.31 -0.62 -6.23
C LYS A 56 -7.52 0.37 -5.10
N ALA A 57 -8.40 1.34 -5.30
CA ALA A 57 -8.92 2.19 -4.23
C ALA A 57 -10.42 2.30 -4.43
N ASP A 58 -11.19 2.12 -3.36
CA ASP A 58 -12.66 2.12 -3.41
C ASP A 58 -13.21 1.11 -4.44
N GLY A 59 -12.61 -0.09 -4.47
CA GLY A 59 -12.96 -1.16 -5.42
C GLY A 59 -12.55 -0.93 -6.88
N VAL A 60 -12.10 0.27 -7.25
CA VAL A 60 -11.74 0.63 -8.63
C VAL A 60 -10.25 0.44 -8.88
N GLU A 61 -9.88 -0.18 -10.02
CA GLU A 61 -8.48 -0.23 -10.48
C GLU A 61 -7.98 1.18 -10.80
N VAL A 62 -6.99 1.65 -10.04
CA VAL A 62 -6.38 2.99 -10.24
C VAL A 62 -5.04 2.91 -10.96
N CYS A 63 -4.34 1.77 -10.86
CA CYS A 63 -3.04 1.58 -11.49
C CYS A 63 -2.72 0.09 -11.67
N ARG A 64 -1.89 -0.22 -12.68
CA ARG A 64 -1.34 -1.54 -12.94
C ARG A 64 0.18 -1.44 -13.08
N GLY A 65 0.90 -2.38 -12.50
CA GLY A 65 2.36 -2.41 -12.49
C GLY A 65 2.93 -3.82 -12.53
N ILE A 66 4.26 -3.92 -12.48
CA ILE A 66 5.00 -5.19 -12.51
C ILE A 66 5.98 -5.22 -11.34
N GLY A 67 5.60 -5.92 -10.28
CA GLY A 67 6.39 -6.08 -9.06
C GLY A 67 5.74 -5.46 -7.84
N VAL A 68 6.03 -6.04 -6.67
CA VAL A 68 5.41 -5.62 -5.41
C VAL A 68 5.89 -4.22 -5.00
N GLU A 69 7.15 -3.89 -5.27
CA GLU A 69 7.73 -2.58 -5.02
C GLU A 69 6.98 -1.46 -5.78
N GLU A 70 6.67 -1.67 -7.06
CA GLU A 70 5.89 -0.73 -7.87
C GLU A 70 4.46 -0.61 -7.34
N GLY A 71 3.85 -1.74 -6.95
CA GLY A 71 2.54 -1.75 -6.31
C GLY A 71 2.50 -0.96 -5.01
N ILE A 72 3.50 -1.13 -4.14
CA ILE A 72 3.61 -0.40 -2.87
C ILE A 72 3.78 1.10 -3.11
N LEU A 73 4.64 1.49 -4.05
CA LEU A 73 4.81 2.90 -4.39
C LEU A 73 3.53 3.51 -4.97
N ALA A 74 2.84 2.80 -5.85
CA ALA A 74 1.59 3.25 -6.46
C ALA A 74 0.45 3.34 -5.42
N ALA A 75 0.27 2.34 -4.56
CA ALA A 75 -0.72 2.36 -3.48
C ALA A 75 -0.42 3.47 -2.45
N PHE A 76 0.84 3.65 -2.08
CA PHE A 76 1.26 4.75 -1.22
C PHE A 76 0.96 6.12 -1.86
N SER A 77 1.27 6.28 -3.16
CA SER A 77 1.01 7.51 -3.90
C SER A 77 -0.49 7.82 -4.01
N ALA A 78 -1.33 6.80 -4.13
CA ALA A 78 -2.78 6.94 -4.19
C ALA A 78 -3.36 7.66 -2.96
N TYR A 79 -2.78 7.50 -1.76
CA TYR A 79 -3.19 8.26 -0.57
C TYR A 79 -3.05 9.78 -0.76
N TYR A 80 -2.02 10.23 -1.48
CA TYR A 80 -1.80 11.65 -1.75
C TYR A 80 -2.64 12.15 -2.91
N VAL A 81 -2.72 11.37 -4.00
CA VAL A 81 -3.47 11.74 -5.21
C VAL A 81 -4.97 11.88 -4.90
N PHE A 82 -5.52 10.94 -4.12
CA PHE A 82 -6.94 10.94 -3.75
C PHE A 82 -7.22 11.62 -2.41
N ASN A 83 -6.20 12.22 -1.77
CA ASN A 83 -6.32 12.92 -0.48
C ASN A 83 -7.00 12.06 0.60
N LEU A 84 -6.52 10.83 0.76
CA LEU A 84 -7.04 9.83 1.71
C LEU A 84 -6.23 9.83 2.99
N ALA A 85 -6.92 9.80 4.13
CA ALA A 85 -6.27 9.57 5.41
C ALA A 85 -5.74 8.14 5.51
N TYR A 86 -4.61 7.95 6.20
CA TYR A 86 -4.12 6.61 6.48
C TYR A 86 -5.09 5.87 7.40
N PRO A 87 -5.49 4.63 7.07
CA PRO A 87 -6.35 3.86 7.95
C PRO A 87 -5.64 3.56 9.28
N PRO A 88 -6.37 3.53 10.41
CA PRO A 88 -5.76 3.27 11.73
C PRO A 88 -4.94 1.99 11.81
N TYR A 89 -5.31 0.98 11.02
CA TYR A 89 -4.68 -0.35 11.01
C TYR A 89 -3.43 -0.45 10.11
N MET A 90 -3.07 0.60 9.34
CA MET A 90 -1.81 0.69 8.56
C MET A 90 -1.02 1.97 8.85
N LYS A 91 -1.41 2.73 9.89
CA LYS A 91 -0.89 4.07 10.14
C LYS A 91 0.64 4.06 10.28
N ASN A 92 1.21 3.10 10.99
CA ASN A 92 2.64 3.05 11.27
C ASN A 92 3.43 2.67 10.01
N THR A 93 2.96 1.68 9.25
CA THR A 93 3.55 1.30 7.96
C THR A 93 3.58 2.49 7.00
N LEU A 94 2.44 3.16 6.80
CA LEU A 94 2.34 4.26 5.84
C LEU A 94 3.14 5.49 6.30
N THR A 95 3.17 5.76 7.61
CA THR A 95 4.02 6.80 8.19
C THR A 95 5.51 6.48 8.01
N PHE A 96 5.90 5.21 8.17
CA PHE A 96 7.27 4.78 7.90
C PHE A 96 7.63 4.98 6.42
N LEU A 97 6.77 4.56 5.49
CA LEU A 97 6.99 4.74 4.05
C LEU A 97 7.10 6.23 3.68
N GLN A 98 6.24 7.07 4.27
CA GLN A 98 6.32 8.53 4.13
C GLN A 98 7.68 9.09 4.55
N HIS A 99 8.18 8.71 5.72
CA HIS A 99 9.50 9.16 6.18
C HIS A 99 10.65 8.57 5.37
N ALA A 100 10.57 7.28 5.03
CA ALA A 100 11.66 6.54 4.40
C ALA A 100 11.82 6.89 2.92
N ILE A 101 10.70 6.96 2.18
CA ILE A 101 10.65 7.11 0.72
C ILE A 101 10.49 8.59 0.34
N ALA A 102 9.46 9.25 0.85
CA ALA A 102 9.14 10.61 0.45
C ALA A 102 9.98 11.68 1.20
N LYS A 103 10.74 11.28 2.23
CA LYS A 103 11.49 12.19 3.12
C LYS A 103 10.62 13.31 3.70
N ILE A 104 9.32 13.06 3.82
CA ILE A 104 8.36 14.02 4.38
C ILE A 104 8.44 13.87 5.90
N THR A 105 9.24 14.72 6.56
CA THR A 105 9.58 14.63 7.99
C THR A 105 8.82 15.59 8.91
N GLU A 106 7.94 16.45 8.39
CA GLU A 106 7.31 17.48 9.23
C GLU A 106 5.97 17.08 9.86
N VAL A 107 6.03 16.90 11.19
CA VAL A 107 5.03 17.39 12.14
C VAL A 107 5.17 18.92 12.17
N GLY A 108 4.38 19.64 11.37
CA GLY A 108 4.55 21.09 11.20
C GLY A 108 3.50 21.72 10.28
N GLY A 109 2.33 22.04 10.82
CA GLY A 109 1.38 23.00 10.24
C GLY A 109 0.62 22.62 8.98
N LYS A 110 1.01 21.59 8.22
CA LYS A 110 0.21 21.05 7.11
C LYS A 110 -0.46 19.75 7.54
N PRO A 111 -1.80 19.68 7.53
CA PRO A 111 -2.49 18.46 7.91
C PRO A 111 -2.09 17.32 6.96
N LEU A 112 -1.95 16.12 7.53
CA LEU A 112 -2.08 14.85 6.79
C LEU A 112 -3.28 14.97 5.83
N PRO A 113 -3.29 14.29 4.67
CA PRO A 113 -4.40 14.32 3.73
C PRO A 113 -5.73 14.32 4.48
N ILE A 114 -6.36 15.50 4.50
CA ILE A 114 -7.52 15.78 5.32
C ILE A 114 -8.71 15.32 4.51
N THR A 115 -9.44 14.36 5.06
CA THR A 115 -10.67 13.83 4.48
C THR A 115 -11.56 14.99 4.06
N VAL A 116 -11.85 15.10 2.75
CA VAL A 116 -13.07 15.79 2.34
C VAL A 116 -14.16 14.75 2.51
N THR A 117 -14.83 14.76 3.66
CA THR A 117 -16.07 14.01 3.84
C THR A 117 -17.05 14.53 2.80
N ARG A 118 -17.50 13.68 1.87
CA ARG A 118 -18.57 14.01 0.94
C ARG A 118 -19.89 13.45 1.46
#